data_AF-A0A9W4WXV6-F1
#
_entry.id   AF-A0A9W4WXV6-F1
#
_cell.length_a   1.000
_cell.length_b   1.000
_cell.length_c   1.000
_cell.angle_alpha   90.00
_cell.angle_beta   90.00
_cell.angle_gamma   90.00
#
_symmetry.space_group_name_H-M   'P 1'
#
loop_
_entity.id
_entity.type
_entity.pdbx_description
1 polymer ?
#
loop_
_entity_poly.entity_id
_entity_poly.type
_entity_poly.pdbx_seq_one_letter_code
_entity_poly.pdbx_strand_id
1 'polypeptide(L)' 'VAIGLEKLFNSQKCPLTWPKKDLIVDGCVEFQGDIIRLMNKYGINILIANSKESINIVEKFNKTLQEWSFII' A
#
# COMPACT_ATOMS: atom_id res chain seq x y z
N VAL A 1 -1.47 -3.52 11.56
CA VAL A 1 -0.84 -3.06 10.28
C VAL A 1 0.20 -1.97 10.52
N ALA A 2 -0.12 -0.87 11.24
CA ALA A 2 0.82 0.23 11.52
C ALA A 2 2.18 -0.20 12.09
N ILE A 3 2.18 -1.05 13.12
CA ILE A 3 3.41 -1.54 13.78
C ILE A 3 4.34 -2.30 12.81
N GLY A 4 3.76 -3.04 11.86
CA GLY A 4 4.51 -3.78 10.85
C GLY A 4 5.20 -2.84 9.85
N LEU A 5 4.48 -1.82 9.39
CA LEU A 5 5.02 -0.77 8.53
C LEU A 5 6.12 0.02 9.23
N GLU A 6 5.95 0.36 10.51
CA GLU A 6 6.97 1.08 11.26
C GLU A 6 8.27 0.27 11.38
N LYS A 7 8.19 -1.05 11.61
CA LYS A 7 9.37 -1.92 11.58
C LYS A 7 10.02 -1.98 10.19
N LEU A 8 9.22 -1.95 9.13
CA LEU A 8 9.70 -1.91 7.74
C LEU A 8 10.44 -0.59 7.43
N PHE A 9 9.86 0.55 7.80
CA PHE A 9 10.49 1.86 7.61
C PHE A 9 11.81 2.00 8.38
N ASN A 10 11.88 1.44 9.59
CA ASN A 10 13.09 1.49 10.42
C ASN A 10 14.12 0.40 10.07
N SER A 11 13.83 -0.50 9.13
CA SER A 11 14.75 -1.58 8.77
C SER A 11 15.88 -1.05 7.88
N GLN A 12 17.10 -1.04 8.42
CA GLN A 12 18.33 -0.73 7.68
C GLN A 12 18.59 -1.65 6.48
N LYS A 13 17.94 -2.81 6.43
CA LYS A 13 18.08 -3.79 5.34
C LYS A 13 16.97 -3.71 4.31
N CYS A 14 16.03 -2.76 4.41
CA CYS A 14 14.92 -2.71 3.47
C CYS A 14 15.41 -2.21 2.09
N PRO A 15 15.41 -3.05 1.05
CA PRO A 15 15.82 -2.62 -0.30
C PRO A 15 14.71 -1.84 -1.01
N LEU A 16 13.53 -1.68 -0.38
CA LEU A 16 12.38 -1.05 -1.00
C LEU A 16 12.61 0.45 -1.14
N THR A 17 12.57 0.92 -2.38
CA THR A 17 12.49 2.35 -2.65
C THR A 17 11.03 2.76 -2.45
N TRP A 18 10.74 3.45 -1.36
CA TRP A 18 9.37 3.88 -1.07
C TRP A 18 8.86 4.85 -2.14
N PRO A 19 7.56 4.76 -2.53
CA PRO A 19 6.97 5.69 -3.47
C PRO A 19 7.07 7.10 -2.90
N LYS A 20 7.70 8.01 -3.65
CA LYS A 20 8.11 9.33 -3.14
C LYS A 20 6.97 10.33 -2.94
N LYS A 21 5.71 9.96 -3.21
CA LYS A 21 4.58 10.90 -3.16
C LYS A 21 3.30 10.26 -2.65
N ASP A 22 2.54 9.62 -3.53
CA ASP A 22 1.16 9.25 -3.23
C ASP A 22 0.97 7.74 -3.33
N LEU A 23 0.38 7.15 -2.30
CA LEU A 23 -0.11 5.78 -2.27
C LEU A 23 -1.63 5.82 -2.41
N ILE A 24 -2.14 5.34 -3.55
CA ILE A 24 -3.58 5.22 -3.78
C ILE A 24 -4.04 3.89 -3.19
N VAL A 25 -5.04 3.94 -2.32
CA VAL A 25 -5.58 2.78 -1.60
C VAL A 25 -7.10 2.69 -1.78
N ASP A 26 -7.66 1.53 -1.52
CA ASP A 26 -9.10 1.40 -1.34
C ASP A 26 -9.54 2.07 -0.03
N GLY A 27 -10.83 2.35 0.11
CA GLY A 27 -11.40 2.97 1.32
C GLY A 27 -11.42 2.06 2.56
N CYS A 28 -10.64 0.99 2.57
CA CYS A 28 -10.63 0.00 3.63
C CYS A 28 -10.09 0.56 4.96
N VAL A 29 -10.56 -0.03 6.05
CA VAL A 29 -10.29 0.42 7.42
C VAL A 29 -8.81 0.30 7.80
N GLU A 30 -8.08 -0.61 7.14
CA GLU A 30 -6.64 -0.80 7.33
C GLU A 30 -5.81 0.41 6.92
N PHE A 31 -6.31 1.26 6.01
CA PHE A 31 -5.62 2.46 5.56
C PHE A 31 -6.16 3.75 6.19
N GLN A 32 -6.84 3.63 7.34
CA GLN A 32 -7.38 4.75 8.10
C GLN A 32 -6.65 4.94 9.45
N GLY A 33 -6.84 6.10 10.06
CA GLY A 33 -6.35 6.39 11.41
C GLY A 33 -4.81 6.43 11.52
N ASP A 34 -4.26 5.62 12.43
CA ASP A 34 -2.84 5.62 12.78
C ASP A 34 -1.91 5.35 11.59
N ILE A 35 -2.38 4.62 10.57
CA ILE A 35 -1.59 4.36 9.36
C ILE A 35 -1.36 5.63 8.55
N ILE A 36 -2.37 6.49 8.40
CA ILE A 36 -2.21 7.76 7.68
C ILE A 36 -1.16 8.62 8.38
N ARG A 37 -1.24 8.68 9.72
CA ARG A 37 -0.25 9.42 10.52
C ARG A 37 1.17 8.86 10.35
N LEU A 38 1.31 7.54 10.34
CA LEU A 38 2.60 6.88 10.14
C LEU A 38 3.16 7.12 8.74
N MET A 39 2.36 6.94 7.68
CA MET A 39 2.80 7.16 6.30
C MET A 39 3.23 8.61 6.06
N ASN A 40 2.46 9.56 6.58
CA ASN A 40 2.79 11.00 6.49
C ASN A 40 4.12 11.33 7.18
N LYS A 41 4.45 10.69 8.31
CA LYS A 41 5.76 10.84 8.98
C LYS A 41 6.94 10.47 8.08
N TYR A 42 6.73 9.52 7.15
CA TYR A 42 7.74 9.08 6.18
C TYR A 42 7.59 9.75 4.81
N GLY A 43 6.78 10.81 4.70
CA GLY A 43 6.62 11.58 3.47
C GLY A 43 5.77 10.90 2.39
N ILE A 44 4.96 9.92 2.78
CA ILE A 44 4.05 9.20 1.87
C ILE A 44 2.63 9.65 2.19
N ASN A 45 1.97 10.24 1.20
CA ASN A 45 0.57 10.65 1.31
C ASN A 45 -0.35 9.49 0.89
N ILE A 46 -1.38 9.21 1.69
CA ILE A 46 -2.39 8.21 1.33
C ILE A 46 -3.56 8.92 0.65
N LEU A 47 -3.88 8.49 -0.57
CA LEU A 47 -5.05 8.93 -1.31
C LEU A 47 -6.08 7.80 -1.35
N ILE A 48 -7.26 8.05 -0.80
CA ILE A 48 -8.37 7.10 -0.90
C ILE A 48 -8.95 7.21 -2.31
N ALA A 49 -9.04 6.08 -3.02
CA ALA A 49 -9.59 6.02 -4.36
C ALA A 49 -11.07 6.38 -4.36
N ASN A 50 -11.44 7.34 -5.21
CA ASN A 50 -12.84 7.79 -5.37
C ASN A 50 -13.61 6.98 -6.42
N SER A 51 -12.92 6.17 -7.24
CA SER A 51 -13.54 5.34 -8.27
C SER A 51 -12.80 4.02 -8.43
N LYS A 52 -13.54 3.02 -8.94
CA LYS A 52 -12.98 1.70 -9.25
C LYS A 52 -11.90 1.77 -10.34
N GLU A 53 -11.98 2.72 -11.28
CA GLU A 53 -10.93 2.87 -12.30
C GLU A 53 -9.55 3.18 -11.69
N SER A 54 -9.54 3.91 -10.58
CA SER A 54 -8.29 4.34 -9.91
C SER A 54 -7.52 3.17 -9.29
N ILE A 55 -8.20 2.06 -8.98
CA ILE A 55 -7.63 0.83 -8.40
C ILE A 55 -7.60 -0.34 -9.40
N ASN A 56 -8.13 -0.17 -10.61
CA ASN A 56 -8.29 -1.23 -11.60
C ASN A 56 -6.96 -1.90 -12.01
N ILE A 57 -5.86 -1.14 -12.03
CA ILE A 57 -4.51 -1.70 -12.29
C ILE A 57 -4.14 -2.69 -11.19
N VAL A 58 -4.39 -2.34 -9.93
CA VAL A 58 -4.11 -3.20 -8.77
C VAL A 58 -5.01 -4.43 -8.78
N GLU A 59 -6.31 -4.27 -9.09
CA GLU A 59 -7.24 -5.40 -9.21
C GLU A 59 -6.80 -6.40 -10.30
N LYS A 60 -6.42 -5.90 -11.49
CA LYS A 60 -5.92 -6.73 -12.59
C LYS A 60 -4.64 -7.46 -12.21
N PHE A 61 -3.70 -6.76 -11.58
CA PHE A 61 -2.45 -7.35 -11.11
C PHE A 61 -2.71 -8.46 -10.08
N ASN A 62 -3.58 -8.21 -9.10
CA ASN A 62 -3.95 -9.21 -8.09
C ASN A 62 -4.62 -10.43 -8.73
N LYS A 63 -5.48 -10.23 -9.75
CA LYS A 63 -6.09 -11.34 -10.49
C LYS A 63 -5.05 -12.19 -11.21
N THR A 64 -4.11 -11.58 -11.94
CA THR A 64 -3.01 -12.31 -12.59
C THR A 64 -2.14 -13.06 -11.58
N LEU A 65 -1.82 -12.42 -10.45
CA LEU A 65 -1.08 -13.08 -9.36
C LEU A 65 -1.84 -14.29 -8.81
N GLN A 66 -3.14 -14.18 -8.57
CA GLN A 66 -3.96 -15.29 -8.10
C GLN A 66 -3.96 -16.43 -9.12
N GLU A 67 -4.20 -16.13 -10.39
CA GLU A 67 -4.14 -17.11 -11.48
C GLU A 67 -2.78 -17.84 -11.51
N TRP A 68 -1.67 -17.12 -11.33
CA TRP A 68 -0.34 -17.73 -11.24
C TRP A 68 -0.15 -18.55 -9.97
N SER A 69 -0.70 -18.12 -8.84
CA SER A 69 -0.62 -18.86 -7.59
C SER A 69 -1.38 -20.19 -7.63
N PHE A 70 -2.40 -20.32 -8.50
CA PHE A 70 -3.11 -21.57 -8.74
C PHE A 70 -2.38 -22.52 -9.71
N ILE A 71 -1.29 -22.07 -10.34
CA ILE A 71 -0.46 -22.86 -11.26
C ILE A 71 0.72 -23.54 -10.51
N ILE A 72 1.01 -23.13 -9.28
CA ILE A 72 2.06 -23.69 -8.40
C ILE A 72 1.44 -24.73 -7.47
#